data_AF-A0A1T5HXG9-F1
#
_entry.id   AF-A0A1T5HXG9-F1
#
_cell.length_a   1.000
_cell.length_b   1.000
_cell.length_c   1.000
_cell.angle_alpha   90.00
_cell.angle_beta   90.00
_cell.angle_gamma   90.00
#
_symmetry.space_group_name_H-M   'P 1'
#
loop_
_entity.id
_entity.type
_entity.pdbx_description
1 polymer ?
#
loop_
_entity_poly.entity_id
_entity_poly.type
_entity_poly.pdbx_seq_one_letter_code
_entity_poly.pdbx_strand_id
1 'polypeptide(L)' 'MMLLSGCSSPIENTQVSVITLLPPLGLISRCHKPQVIGKTPAETAADDVPRLKVALADCARQVDDYLTWRADQAMTLTP' A
#
# COMPACT_ATOMS: atom_id res chain seq x y z
N MET A 1 40.54 -48.97 -11.36
CA MET A 1 39.96 -47.61 -11.32
C MET A 1 40.25 -47.00 -9.96
N MET A 2 41.01 -45.90 -9.91
CA MET A 2 41.17 -45.11 -8.69
C MET A 2 40.06 -44.06 -8.66
N LEU A 3 39.16 -44.14 -7.69
CA LEU A 3 38.12 -43.14 -7.45
C LEU A 3 38.73 -42.03 -6.59
N LEU A 4 38.97 -40.87 -7.20
CA LEU A 4 39.32 -39.64 -6.50
C LEU A 4 38.09 -39.15 -5.73
N SER A 5 37.98 -39.53 -4.46
CA SER A 5 37.02 -38.95 -3.52
C SER A 5 37.47 -37.54 -3.17
N GLY A 6 37.10 -36.56 -4.00
CA GLY A 6 37.24 -35.15 -3.67
C GLY A 6 36.35 -34.80 -2.47
N CYS A 7 36.91 -34.13 -1.47
CA CYS A 7 36.18 -33.61 -0.30
C CYS A 7 35.37 -32.37 -0.71
N SER A 8 34.41 -32.52 -1.61
CA SER A 8 33.42 -31.48 -1.88
C SER A 8 32.18 -31.79 -1.06
N SER A 9 31.80 -30.87 -0.18
CA SER A 9 30.48 -30.92 0.45
C SER A 9 29.42 -30.66 -0.64
N PRO A 10 28.23 -31.29 -0.56
CA PRO A 10 27.10 -30.92 -1.42
C PRO A 10 26.77 -29.43 -1.22
N ILE A 11 26.68 -28.68 -2.31
CA ILE A 11 26.13 -27.32 -2.27
C ILE A 11 24.61 -27.47 -2.28
N GLU A 12 23.96 -27.07 -1.20
CA GLU A 12 22.49 -26.95 -1.20
C GLU A 12 22.10 -25.74 -2.05
N ASN A 13 21.24 -25.98 -3.05
CA ASN A 13 20.67 -24.91 -3.84
C ASN A 13 19.69 -24.12 -2.98
N THR A 14 20.02 -22.86 -2.70
CA THR A 14 19.07 -21.94 -2.07
C THR A 14 18.05 -21.50 -3.12
N GLN A 15 16.80 -21.96 -2.97
CA GLN A 15 15.69 -21.53 -3.82
C GLN A 15 15.14 -20.20 -3.30
N VAL A 16 15.31 -19.12 -4.07
CA VAL A 16 14.74 -17.81 -3.74
C VAL A 16 13.44 -17.63 -4.52
N SER A 17 12.32 -17.50 -3.81
CA SER A 17 11.02 -17.14 -4.39
C SER A 17 10.69 -15.69 -4.08
N VAL A 18 10.39 -14.89 -5.11
CA VAL A 18 9.85 -13.53 -4.93
C VAL A 18 8.34 -13.63 -4.78
N ILE A 19 7.82 -13.33 -3.59
CA ILE A 19 6.38 -13.26 -3.34
C ILE A 19 5.93 -11.81 -3.52
N THR A 20 5.12 -11.53 -4.53
CA THR A 20 4.49 -10.21 -4.69
C THR A 20 3.18 -10.19 -3.91
N LEU A 21 3.16 -9.40 -2.83
CA LEU A 21 1.95 -9.20 -2.04
C LEU A 21 1.19 -7.97 -2.55
N LEU A 22 -0.05 -8.18 -2.96
CA LEU A 22 -0.94 -7.10 -3.39
C LEU A 22 -1.94 -6.75 -2.28
N PRO A 23 -2.32 -5.48 -2.15
CA PRO A 23 -3.40 -5.09 -1.26
C PRO A 23 -4.72 -5.76 -1.68
N PRO A 24 -5.60 -6.06 -0.71
CA PRO A 24 -6.97 -6.47 -0.99
C PRO A 24 -7.67 -5.52 -1.97
N LEU A 25 -8.49 -6.09 -2.84
CA LEU A 25 -9.32 -5.31 -3.75
C LEU A 25 -10.25 -4.39 -2.95
N GLY A 26 -10.30 -3.11 -3.35
CA GLY A 26 -11.11 -2.10 -2.68
C GLY A 26 -10.43 -1.36 -1.53
N LEU A 27 -9.20 -1.72 -1.15
CA LEU A 27 -8.45 -1.00 -0.11
C LEU A 27 -8.11 0.45 -0.52
N ILE A 28 -7.80 0.66 -1.80
CA ILE A 28 -7.70 2.00 -2.40
C ILE A 28 -8.60 2.03 -3.64
N SER A 29 -9.52 2.97 -3.66
CA SER A 29 -10.43 3.22 -4.77
C SER A 29 -10.28 4.66 -5.29
N ARG A 30 -10.81 4.93 -6.48
CA ARG A 30 -10.77 6.29 -7.04
C ARG A 30 -11.67 7.20 -6.21
N CYS A 31 -11.08 8.18 -5.53
CA CYS A 31 -11.84 9.27 -4.90
C CYS A 31 -12.29 10.30 -5.93
N HIS A 32 -13.54 10.75 -5.83
CA HIS A 32 -14.02 11.91 -6.55
C HIS A 32 -13.82 13.16 -5.71
N LYS A 33 -13.05 14.13 -6.23
CA LYS A 33 -12.94 15.45 -5.62
C LYS A 33 -13.96 16.39 -6.27
N PRO A 34 -14.96 16.88 -5.52
CA PRO A 34 -15.87 17.91 -6.02
C PRO A 34 -15.13 19.15 -6.45
N GLN A 35 -15.67 19.86 -7.45
CA GLN A 35 -15.13 21.14 -7.87
C GLN A 35 -15.35 22.21 -6.78
N VAL A 36 -14.42 23.17 -6.73
CA VAL A 36 -14.53 24.41 -5.94
C VAL A 36 -15.22 25.43 -6.83
N ILE A 37 -16.32 26.01 -6.34
CA ILE A 37 -17.16 26.93 -7.15
C ILE A 37 -17.22 28.34 -6.59
N GLY A 38 -16.89 28.53 -5.31
CA GLY A 38 -16.83 29.84 -4.66
C GLY A 38 -15.85 30.75 -5.37
N LYS A 39 -16.24 32.01 -5.54
CA LYS A 39 -15.45 33.01 -6.28
C LYS A 39 -14.69 33.94 -5.35
N THR A 40 -15.06 33.94 -4.06
CA THR A 40 -14.40 34.71 -3.02
C THR A 40 -13.93 33.79 -1.88
N PRO A 41 -12.92 34.21 -1.10
CA PRO A 41 -12.47 33.43 0.06
C PRO A 41 -13.58 33.13 1.08
N ALA A 42 -14.51 34.08 1.29
CA ALA A 42 -15.62 33.91 2.21
C ALA A 42 -16.60 32.81 1.74
N GLU A 43 -16.97 32.82 0.46
CA GLU A 43 -17.84 31.80 -0.15
C GLU A 43 -17.17 30.41 -0.13
N THR A 44 -15.90 30.33 -0.54
CA THR A 44 -15.16 29.07 -0.53
C THR A 44 -15.04 28.48 0.87
N ALA A 45 -14.75 29.32 1.87
CA ALA A 45 -14.64 28.88 3.26
C ALA A 45 -15.98 28.41 3.85
N ALA A 46 -17.08 29.10 3.49
CA ALA A 46 -18.42 28.77 3.99
C ALA A 46 -19.00 27.52 3.32
N ASP A 47 -18.86 27.37 2.00
CA ASP A 47 -19.62 26.38 1.23
C ASP A 47 -18.74 25.23 0.70
N ASP A 48 -17.61 25.57 0.06
CA ASP A 48 -16.78 24.57 -0.59
C ASP A 48 -15.98 23.75 0.42
N VAL A 49 -15.42 24.38 1.45
CA VAL A 49 -14.58 23.70 2.44
C VAL A 49 -15.36 22.61 3.19
N PRO A 50 -16.57 22.85 3.73
CA PRO A 50 -17.35 21.79 4.36
C PRO A 50 -17.71 20.66 3.38
N ARG A 51 -18.13 21.00 2.15
CA ARG A 51 -18.48 20.00 1.12
C ARG A 51 -17.28 19.12 0.77
N LEU A 52 -16.10 19.72 0.60
CA LEU A 52 -14.86 19.01 0.34
C LEU A 52 -14.46 18.11 1.51
N LYS A 53 -14.58 18.58 2.76
CA LYS A 53 -14.28 17.76 3.94
C LYS A 53 -15.13 16.50 3.98
N VAL A 54 -16.43 16.62 3.73
CA VAL A 54 -17.34 15.46 3.70
C VAL A 54 -16.98 14.52 2.55
N ALA A 55 -16.81 15.04 1.33
CA ALA A 55 -16.53 14.21 0.16
C ALA A 55 -15.16 13.49 0.23
N LEU A 56 -14.17 14.12 0.87
CA LEU A 56 -12.82 13.57 0.96
C LEU A 56 -12.58 12.74 2.24
N ALA A 57 -13.49 12.77 3.22
CA ALA A 57 -13.33 12.03 4.47
C ALA A 57 -13.17 10.51 4.23
N ASP A 58 -14.00 9.95 3.36
CA ASP A 58 -13.94 8.52 3.04
C ASP A 58 -12.67 8.12 2.29
N CYS A 59 -12.15 9.03 1.45
CA CYS A 59 -10.87 8.82 0.78
C CYS A 59 -9.69 8.89 1.75
N ALA A 60 -9.74 9.80 2.72
CA ALA A 60 -8.70 9.91 3.72
C ALA A 60 -8.57 8.59 4.51
N ARG A 61 -9.71 7.98 4.89
CA ARG A 61 -9.72 6.68 5.59
C ARG A 61 -9.06 5.56 4.78
N GLN A 62 -9.28 5.50 3.46
CA GLN A 62 -8.66 4.48 2.61
C GLN A 62 -7.12 4.55 2.61
N VAL A 63 -6.55 5.74 2.76
CA VAL A 63 -5.09 5.90 2.87
C VAL A 63 -4.60 5.32 4.18
N ASP A 64 -5.29 5.61 5.29
CA ASP A 64 -4.94 5.08 6.60
C ASP A 64 -5.06 3.55 6.62
N ASP A 65 -6.16 3.00 6.09
CA ASP A 65 -6.40 1.56 5.97
C ASP A 65 -5.27 0.88 5.17
N TYR A 66 -4.84 1.49 4.07
CA TYR A 66 -3.72 0.99 3.27
C TYR A 66 -2.38 1.01 4.03
N LEU A 67 -2.11 2.09 4.76
CA LEU A 67 -0.87 2.21 5.52
C LEU A 67 -0.81 1.21 6.67
N THR A 68 -1.93 1.00 7.37
CA THR A 68 -2.05 -0.03 8.41
C THR A 68 -1.85 -1.41 7.82
N TRP A 69 -2.56 -1.77 6.75
CA TRP A 69 -2.36 -3.04 6.07
C TRP A 69 -0.89 -3.24 5.71
N ARG A 70 -0.25 -2.24 5.09
CA ARG A 70 1.16 -2.32 4.70
C ARG A 70 2.07 -2.56 5.91
N ALA A 71 1.81 -1.90 7.04
CA ALA A 71 2.59 -2.08 8.27
C ALA A 71 2.44 -3.52 8.81
N ASP A 72 1.21 -4.06 8.83
CA ASP A 72 0.94 -5.43 9.27
C ASP A 72 1.67 -6.46 8.40
N GLN A 73 1.69 -6.23 7.08
CA GLN A 73 2.42 -7.10 6.15
C GLN A 73 3.93 -6.99 6.34
N ALA A 74 4.46 -5.79 6.60
CA ALA A 74 5.89 -5.60 6.87
C ALA A 74 6.30 -6.37 8.14
N MET A 75 5.48 -6.36 9.20
CA MET A 75 5.73 -7.13 10.43
C MET A 75 5.63 -8.63 10.22
N THR A 76 4.69 -9.08 9.39
CA THR A 76 4.47 -10.52 9.12
C THR A 76 5.56 -11.11 8.22
N LEU A 77 6.17 -10.30 7.35
CA LEU A 77 7.17 -10.72 6.37
C LEU A 77 8.62 -10.53 6.83
N THR A 78 8.86 -9.88 7.97
CA THR A 78 10.17 -9.89 8.64
C THR A 78 10.34 -11.20 9.42
N PRO A 79 11.32 -12.05 9.07
CA PRO A 79 11.61 -13.29 9.79
C PRO A 79 12.16 -13.05 11.21
#